data_AF-A0A1F3VFH5-F1
#
_entry.id   AF-A0A1F3VFH5-F1
#
_cell.length_a   1.000
_cell.length_b   1.000
_cell.length_c   1.000
_cell.angle_alpha   90.00
_cell.angle_beta   90.00
_cell.angle_gamma   90.00
#
_symmetry.space_group_name_H-M   'P 1'
#
loop_
_entity.id
_entity.type
_entity.pdbx_description
1 polymer ?
#
loop_
_entity_poly.entity_id
_entity_poly.type
_entity_poly.pdbx_seq_one_letter_code
_entity_poly.pdbx_strand_id
1 'polypeptide(L)'
;MGRSGQSTIEFLLCFIYSFGIIFVFFNVAYNITNGHLVHYATFMASRAYLVSDDNSNTARAGDETARAVANEVFEKFRINSFIPDNGGRLVINSPEDGPNVFVGLFYKYKTKFSTVPMIGGQIDLNMASESFLGRIPSRAECLSRICKAMELPNGGGCPDYFATFYDDGC
;
A
#
# COMPACT_ATOMS: atom_id res chain seq x y z
N MET A 1 58.00 -11.27 -23.47
CA MET A 1 56.93 -10.26 -23.26
C MET A 1 55.59 -10.83 -22.75
N GLY A 2 55.44 -12.13 -22.49
CA GLY A 2 54.11 -12.73 -22.23
C GLY A 2 53.59 -12.75 -20.78
N ARG A 3 54.40 -12.52 -19.74
CA ARG A 3 54.00 -12.72 -18.33
C ARG A 3 53.48 -11.48 -17.60
N SER A 4 53.98 -10.29 -17.93
CA SER A 4 53.56 -9.06 -17.25
C SER A 4 52.15 -8.61 -17.65
N GLY A 5 51.75 -8.82 -18.91
CA GLY A 5 50.39 -8.49 -19.36
C GLY A 5 49.30 -9.38 -18.77
N GLN A 6 49.59 -10.67 -18.56
CA GLN A 6 48.63 -11.63 -17.99
C GLN A 6 48.28 -11.30 -16.54
N SER A 7 49.27 -10.92 -15.72
CA SER A 7 49.04 -10.55 -14.33
C SER A 7 48.19 -9.28 -14.19
N THR A 8 48.40 -8.29 -15.08
CA THR A 8 47.55 -7.08 -15.10
C THR A 8 46.11 -7.42 -15.48
N ILE A 9 45.89 -8.29 -16.47
CA ILE A 9 44.55 -8.70 -16.91
C ILE A 9 43.83 -9.46 -15.79
N GLU A 10 44.51 -10.40 -15.13
CA GLU A 10 43.94 -11.18 -14.03
C GLU A 10 43.54 -10.27 -12.86
N PHE A 11 44.40 -9.31 -12.49
CA PHE A 11 44.07 -8.32 -11.47
C PHE A 11 42.83 -7.49 -11.86
N LEU A 12 42.76 -7.03 -13.11
CA LEU A 12 41.66 -6.20 -13.61
C LEU A 12 40.33 -6.98 -13.60
N LEU A 13 40.35 -8.26 -13.96
CA LEU A 13 39.17 -9.14 -13.91
C LEU A 13 38.69 -9.35 -12.47
N CYS A 14 39.59 -9.67 -11.53
CA CYS A 14 39.24 -9.81 -10.12
C CYS A 14 38.68 -8.51 -9.54
N PHE A 15 39.25 -7.36 -9.93
CA PHE A 15 38.79 -6.04 -9.51
C PHE A 15 37.38 -5.75 -10.03
N ILE A 16 37.13 -5.91 -11.34
CA ILE A 16 35.80 -5.70 -11.94
C ILE A 16 34.78 -6.63 -11.31
N TYR A 17 35.14 -7.90 -11.09
CA TYR A 17 34.24 -8.88 -10.46
C TYR A 17 33.87 -8.47 -9.03
N SER A 18 34.85 -8.08 -8.22
CA SER A 18 34.63 -7.66 -6.83
C SER A 18 33.75 -6.41 -6.75
N PHE A 19 34.04 -5.38 -7.56
CA PHE A 19 33.22 -4.18 -7.63
C PHE A 19 31.82 -4.47 -8.19
N GLY A 20 31.72 -5.33 -9.19
CA GLY A 20 30.44 -5.76 -9.76
C GLY A 20 29.51 -6.35 -8.71
N ILE A 21 30.03 -7.25 -7.86
CA ILE A 21 29.27 -7.83 -6.74
C ILE A 21 28.83 -6.75 -5.75
N ILE A 22 29.73 -5.84 -5.37
CA ILE A 22 29.40 -4.75 -4.45
C ILE A 22 28.25 -3.91 -5.00
N PHE A 23 28.28 -3.55 -6.29
CA PHE A 23 27.20 -2.80 -6.94
C PHE A 23 25.88 -3.58 -6.99
N VAL A 24 25.91 -4.90 -7.16
CA VAL A 24 24.69 -5.73 -7.06
C VAL A 24 24.07 -5.58 -5.68
N PHE A 25 24.85 -5.73 -4.61
CA PHE A 25 24.34 -5.58 -3.24
C PHE A 25 23.80 -4.19 -2.96
N PHE A 26 24.47 -3.13 -3.44
CA PHE A 26 23.95 -1.77 -3.33
C PHE A 26 22.61 -1.60 -4.04
N ASN A 27 22.46 -2.13 -5.26
CA ASN A 27 21.19 -2.05 -5.98
C ASN A 27 20.07 -2.81 -5.25
N VAL A 28 20.36 -4.01 -4.74
CA VAL A 28 19.39 -4.80 -3.96
C VAL A 28 18.99 -4.06 -2.69
N ALA A 29 19.96 -3.54 -1.94
CA ALA A 29 19.71 -2.78 -0.70
C ALA A 29 18.87 -1.52 -0.97
N TYR A 30 19.17 -0.79 -2.04
CA TYR A 30 18.40 0.37 -2.46
C TYR A 30 16.95 0.01 -2.81
N ASN A 31 16.75 -1.05 -3.59
CA ASN A 31 15.41 -1.52 -3.96
C ASN A 31 14.58 -2.01 -2.76
N ILE A 32 15.20 -2.74 -1.83
CA ILE A 32 14.55 -3.19 -0.58
C ILE A 32 14.16 -1.99 0.27
N THR A 33 15.04 -0.98 0.39
CA THR A 33 14.77 0.24 1.16
C THR A 33 13.58 1.01 0.58
N ASN A 34 13.55 1.18 -0.75
CA ASN A 34 12.43 1.79 -1.44
C ASN A 34 11.12 1.00 -1.26
N GLY A 35 11.18 -0.34 -1.34
CA GLY A 35 10.03 -1.20 -1.07
C GLY A 35 9.50 -1.05 0.35
N HIS A 36 10.37 -1.00 1.36
CA HIS A 36 9.98 -0.77 2.74
C HIS A 36 9.36 0.62 2.96
N LEU A 37 9.88 1.66 2.32
CA LEU A 37 9.30 3.00 2.37
C LEU A 37 7.87 2.99 1.82
N VAL A 38 7.66 2.36 0.66
CA VAL A 38 6.32 2.22 0.07
C VAL A 38 5.41 1.45 1.02
N HIS A 39 5.89 0.36 1.61
CA HIS A 39 5.09 -0.44 2.53
C HIS A 39 4.68 0.32 3.79
N TYR A 40 5.60 1.08 4.36
CA TYR A 40 5.32 1.96 5.49
C TYR A 40 4.29 3.04 5.12
N ALA A 41 4.42 3.66 3.94
CA ALA A 41 3.45 4.64 3.46
C ALA A 41 2.06 4.03 3.25
N THR A 42 1.97 2.84 2.65
CA THR A 42 0.70 2.10 2.48
C THR A 42 0.08 1.76 3.84
N PHE A 43 0.88 1.30 4.80
CA PHE A 43 0.42 1.01 6.15
C PHE A 43 -0.11 2.26 6.86
N MET A 44 0.60 3.38 6.80
CA MET A 44 0.16 4.64 7.41
C MET A 44 -1.12 5.18 6.76
N ALA A 45 -1.23 5.11 5.44
CA ALA A 45 -2.46 5.44 4.71
C ALA A 45 -3.63 4.53 5.13
N SER A 46 -3.39 3.23 5.29
CA SER A 46 -4.43 2.30 5.73
C SER A 46 -4.90 2.53 7.17
N ARG A 47 -4.01 2.94 8.07
CA ARG A 47 -4.38 3.36 9.43
C ARG A 47 -5.21 4.63 9.43
N ALA A 48 -4.89 5.58 8.56
CA ALA A 48 -5.66 6.80 8.40
C ALA A 48 -7.06 6.51 7.81
N TYR A 49 -7.13 5.58 6.84
CA TYR A 49 -8.40 5.09 6.31
C TYR A 49 -9.26 4.44 7.40
N LEU A 50 -8.66 3.58 8.23
CA LEU A 50 -9.33 2.83 9.31
C LEU A 50 -10.09 3.74 10.30
N VAL A 51 -9.46 4.85 10.72
CA VAL A 51 -9.98 5.70 11.80
C VAL A 51 -10.73 6.94 11.32
N SER A 52 -10.77 7.17 10.01
CA SER A 52 -11.41 8.36 9.46
C SER A 52 -12.94 8.21 9.44
N ASP A 53 -13.61 9.03 10.24
CA ASP A 53 -15.05 9.21 10.25
C ASP A 53 -15.36 10.72 10.26
N ASP A 54 -16.32 11.15 9.45
CA ASP A 54 -16.79 12.54 9.37
C ASP A 54 -18.15 12.74 10.03
N ASN A 55 -18.67 11.73 10.74
CA ASN A 55 -19.98 11.74 11.37
C ASN A 55 -21.11 12.10 10.37
N SER A 56 -20.91 11.74 9.09
CA SER A 56 -21.93 11.89 8.06
C SER A 56 -23.14 10.99 8.33
N ASN A 57 -24.31 11.47 7.92
CA ASN A 57 -25.56 10.72 7.99
C ASN A 57 -25.67 9.64 6.90
N THR A 58 -24.65 9.50 6.03
CA THR A 58 -24.64 8.51 4.95
C THR A 58 -23.31 7.75 4.91
N ALA A 59 -23.37 6.42 4.82
CA ALA A 59 -22.18 5.55 4.83
C ALA A 59 -21.18 5.92 3.71
N ARG A 60 -21.70 6.15 2.49
CA ARG A 60 -20.90 6.47 1.30
C ARG A 60 -20.08 7.75 1.44
N ALA A 61 -20.64 8.81 2.04
CA ALA A 61 -19.89 10.06 2.21
C ALA A 61 -18.70 9.88 3.16
N GLY A 62 -18.88 9.08 4.22
CA GLY A 62 -17.79 8.71 5.12
C GLY A 62 -16.66 7.95 4.41
N ASP A 63 -16.97 7.07 3.45
CA ASP A 63 -15.96 6.32 2.68
C ASP A 63 -15.16 7.22 1.73
N GLU A 64 -15.84 8.16 1.06
CA GLU A 64 -15.18 9.14 0.19
C GLU A 64 -14.23 10.04 0.98
N THR A 65 -14.66 10.50 2.17
CA THR A 65 -13.81 11.28 3.09
C THR A 65 -12.62 10.45 3.59
N ALA A 66 -12.83 9.22 4.04
CA ALA A 66 -11.76 8.35 4.50
C ALA A 66 -10.73 8.05 3.40
N ARG A 67 -11.20 7.85 2.16
CA ARG A 67 -10.32 7.69 0.98
C ARG A 67 -9.48 8.94 0.72
N ALA A 68 -10.07 10.12 0.83
CA ALA A 68 -9.33 11.38 0.66
C ALA A 68 -8.22 11.54 1.72
N VAL A 69 -8.54 11.27 2.99
CA VAL A 69 -7.56 11.33 4.10
C VAL A 69 -6.43 10.32 3.90
N ALA A 70 -6.76 9.09 3.48
CA ALA A 70 -5.76 8.06 3.21
C ALA A 70 -4.79 8.48 2.10
N ASN A 71 -5.32 9.06 1.01
CA ASN A 71 -4.49 9.61 -0.08
C ASN A 71 -3.61 10.77 0.42
N GLU A 72 -4.16 11.69 1.21
CA GLU A 72 -3.39 12.81 1.76
C GLU A 72 -2.22 12.33 2.63
N VAL A 73 -2.46 11.33 3.49
CA VAL A 73 -1.41 10.73 4.33
C VAL A 73 -0.37 10.02 3.48
N PHE A 74 -0.78 9.31 2.44
CA PHE A 74 0.15 8.64 1.53
C PHE A 74 1.05 9.63 0.79
N GLU A 75 0.50 10.72 0.27
CA GLU A 75 1.23 11.74 -0.50
C GLU A 75 2.32 12.46 0.33
N LYS A 76 2.17 12.51 1.66
CA LYS A 76 3.19 13.08 2.56
C LYS A 76 4.54 12.35 2.46
N PHE A 77 4.55 11.08 2.08
CA PHE A 77 5.77 10.28 1.94
C PHE A 77 6.52 10.52 0.63
N ARG A 78 5.92 11.23 -0.34
CA ARG A 78 6.55 11.61 -1.62
C ARG A 78 7.26 10.46 -2.32
N ILE A 79 6.58 9.33 -2.47
CA ILE A 79 7.15 8.10 -3.06
C ILE A 79 7.78 8.37 -4.44
N ASN A 80 7.17 9.25 -5.23
CA ASN A 80 7.67 9.62 -6.57
C ASN A 80 9.06 10.29 -6.55
N SER A 81 9.49 10.86 -5.41
CA SER A 81 10.85 11.39 -5.25
C SER A 81 11.90 10.29 -5.09
N PHE A 82 11.51 9.10 -4.60
CA PHE A 82 12.40 7.97 -4.41
C PHE A 82 12.30 6.95 -5.54
N ILE A 83 11.12 6.82 -6.14
CA ILE A 83 10.84 5.93 -7.27
C ILE A 83 10.16 6.77 -8.37
N PRO A 84 10.94 7.49 -9.19
CA PRO A 84 10.39 8.29 -10.28
C PRO A 84 9.70 7.39 -11.31
N ASP A 85 8.69 7.93 -11.99
CA ASP A 85 7.93 7.26 -13.05
C ASP A 85 7.35 5.89 -12.68
N ASN A 86 7.08 5.67 -11.39
CA ASN A 86 6.57 4.40 -10.89
C ASN A 86 5.14 4.07 -11.36
N GLY A 87 4.44 5.02 -12.01
CA GLY A 87 3.04 4.89 -12.45
C GLY A 87 2.10 4.44 -11.33
N GLY A 88 2.48 4.73 -10.09
CA GLY A 88 1.92 4.10 -8.91
C GLY A 88 0.56 4.66 -8.57
N ARG A 89 -0.34 3.80 -8.12
CA ARG A 89 -1.68 4.20 -7.67
C ARG A 89 -2.06 3.52 -6.37
N LEU A 90 -2.61 4.30 -5.45
CA LEU A 90 -3.28 3.79 -4.27
C LEU A 90 -4.68 3.28 -4.68
N VAL A 91 -4.98 2.05 -4.32
CA VAL A 91 -6.23 1.36 -4.59
C VAL A 91 -6.80 0.91 -3.27
N ILE A 92 -8.07 1.21 -3.04
CA ILE A 92 -8.81 0.72 -1.88
C ILE A 92 -9.62 -0.49 -2.35
N ASN A 93 -9.52 -1.59 -1.60
CA ASN A 93 -10.40 -2.73 -1.77
C ASN A 93 -11.44 -2.71 -0.65
N SER A 94 -12.63 -2.20 -0.95
CA SER A 94 -13.72 -2.14 0.00
C SER A 94 -14.54 -3.45 -0.05
N PRO A 95 -15.28 -3.78 1.02
CA PRO A 95 -16.22 -4.90 0.98
C PRO A 95 -17.42 -4.63 0.05
N GLU A 96 -17.66 -3.37 -0.33
CA GLU A 96 -18.74 -3.00 -1.26
C GLU A 96 -18.38 -3.29 -2.73
N ASP A 97 -17.08 -3.35 -3.06
CA ASP A 97 -16.59 -3.55 -4.43
C ASP A 97 -16.70 -5.01 -4.93
N GLY A 98 -17.14 -5.94 -4.06
CA GLY A 98 -17.34 -7.35 -4.42
C GLY A 98 -17.07 -8.32 -3.26
N PRO A 99 -17.09 -9.64 -3.50
CA PRO A 99 -16.77 -10.67 -2.51
C PRO A 99 -15.26 -10.72 -2.24
N ASN A 100 -14.72 -9.63 -1.73
CA ASN A 100 -13.31 -9.47 -1.42
C ASN A 100 -13.00 -10.17 -0.10
N VAL A 101 -12.17 -11.21 -0.15
CA VAL A 101 -11.67 -11.93 1.04
C VAL A 101 -10.76 -11.02 1.89
N PHE A 102 -10.08 -10.07 1.25
CA PHE A 102 -9.16 -9.14 1.89
C PHE A 102 -9.59 -7.70 1.64
N VAL A 103 -9.85 -6.96 2.72
CA VAL A 103 -10.24 -5.55 2.68
C VAL A 103 -9.06 -4.70 3.14
N GLY A 104 -8.80 -3.59 2.46
CA GLY A 104 -7.72 -2.68 2.83
C GLY A 104 -7.17 -1.86 1.67
N LEU A 105 -5.91 -1.44 1.79
CA LEU A 105 -5.23 -0.56 0.84
C LEU A 105 -4.09 -1.28 0.11
N PHE A 106 -3.98 -1.00 -1.17
CA PHE A 106 -2.96 -1.53 -2.07
C PHE A 106 -2.28 -0.37 -2.77
N TYR A 107 -0.95 -0.36 -2.82
CA TYR A 107 -0.20 0.51 -3.70
C TYR A 107 0.51 -0.33 -4.76
N LYS A 108 0.03 -0.21 -6.00
CA LYS A 108 0.62 -0.91 -7.15
C LYS A 108 1.54 0.04 -7.87
N TYR A 109 2.80 -0.36 -8.09
CA TYR A 109 3.81 0.51 -8.69
C TYR A 109 4.81 -0.31 -9.50
N LYS A 110 5.51 0.37 -10.41
CA LYS A 110 6.59 -0.19 -11.22
C LYS A 110 7.93 0.30 -10.71
N THR A 111 8.93 -0.57 -10.73
CA THR A 111 10.31 -0.20 -10.43
C THR A 111 11.27 -1.03 -11.26
N LYS A 112 12.51 -0.57 -11.43
CA LYS A 112 13.53 -1.32 -12.18
C LYS A 112 14.31 -2.22 -11.25
N PHE A 113 14.63 -3.44 -11.70
CA PHE A 113 15.46 -4.35 -10.91
C PHE A 113 16.88 -3.79 -10.67
N SER A 114 17.45 -3.08 -11.64
CA SER A 114 18.76 -2.45 -11.50
C SER A 114 18.75 -1.05 -12.12
N THR A 115 19.46 -0.13 -11.47
CA THR A 115 19.71 1.21 -12.02
C THR A 115 20.80 1.19 -13.09
N VAL A 116 21.64 0.15 -13.11
CA VAL A 116 22.77 0.01 -14.04
C VAL A 116 22.47 -1.07 -15.08
N PRO A 117 22.32 -0.72 -16.39
CA PRO A 117 21.98 -1.68 -17.44
C PRO A 117 22.98 -2.85 -17.55
N MET A 118 24.26 -2.57 -17.29
CA MET A 118 25.34 -3.54 -17.38
C MET A 118 25.30 -4.62 -16.29
N ILE A 119 24.63 -4.34 -15.16
CA ILE A 119 24.61 -5.21 -13.99
C ILE A 119 23.14 -5.51 -13.65
N GLY A 120 22.63 -6.65 -14.12
CA GLY A 120 21.30 -7.15 -13.76
C GLY A 120 20.14 -6.75 -14.69
N GLY A 121 20.38 -5.89 -15.70
CA GLY A 121 19.38 -5.51 -16.70
C GLY A 121 18.29 -4.55 -16.19
N GLN A 122 17.61 -3.86 -17.11
CA GLN A 122 16.52 -2.91 -16.81
C GLN A 122 15.16 -3.56 -17.04
N ILE A 123 14.86 -4.61 -16.31
CA ILE A 123 13.54 -5.24 -16.36
C ILE A 123 12.61 -4.45 -15.42
N ASP A 124 11.46 -4.06 -15.94
CA ASP A 124 10.39 -3.45 -15.15
C ASP A 124 9.72 -4.52 -14.27
N LEU A 125 9.75 -4.30 -12.97
CA LEU A 125 9.10 -5.11 -11.95
C LEU A 125 7.78 -4.45 -11.57
N ASN A 126 6.69 -5.20 -11.71
CA ASN A 126 5.39 -4.80 -11.18
C ASN A 126 5.31 -5.25 -9.72
N MET A 127 5.30 -4.28 -8.82
CA MET A 127 5.28 -4.49 -7.38
C MET A 127 3.93 -4.07 -6.81
N ALA A 128 3.52 -4.73 -5.73
CA ALA A 128 2.36 -4.35 -4.94
C ALA A 128 2.75 -4.33 -3.46
N SER A 129 2.37 -3.26 -2.78
CA SER A 129 2.40 -3.16 -1.33
C SER A 129 0.97 -3.22 -0.82
N GLU A 130 0.72 -4.08 0.16
CA GLU A 130 -0.64 -4.40 0.62
C GLU A 130 -0.74 -4.20 2.14
N SER A 131 -1.80 -3.54 2.59
CA SER A 131 -2.16 -3.45 4.00
C SER A 131 -3.62 -3.84 4.17
N PHE A 132 -3.86 -4.95 4.85
CA PHE A 132 -5.19 -5.52 5.09
C PHE A 132 -5.87 -4.93 6.33
N LEU A 133 -5.57 -3.66 6.61
CA LEU A 133 -6.34 -2.88 7.58
C LEU A 133 -7.58 -2.37 6.85
N GLY A 134 -8.70 -3.04 7.10
CA GLY A 134 -10.03 -2.59 6.64
C GLY A 134 -10.46 -1.29 7.32
N ARG A 135 -11.66 -0.82 7.00
CA ARG A 135 -12.27 0.36 7.64
C ARG A 135 -13.14 -0.07 8.81
N ILE A 136 -13.16 0.71 9.89
CA ILE A 136 -14.22 0.59 10.90
C ILE A 136 -15.50 1.16 10.27
N PRO A 137 -16.64 0.46 10.32
CA PRO A 137 -17.89 0.98 9.77
C PRO A 137 -18.21 2.36 10.36
N SER A 138 -18.73 3.26 9.53
CA SER A 138 -19.18 4.56 10.02
C SER A 138 -20.44 4.40 10.87
N ARG A 139 -20.74 5.37 11.73
CA ARG A 139 -21.95 5.32 12.58
C ARG A 139 -23.26 5.11 11.80
N ALA A 140 -23.38 5.79 10.65
CA ALA A 140 -24.53 5.62 9.76
C ALA A 140 -24.63 4.20 9.18
N GLU A 141 -23.47 3.57 8.92
CA GLU A 141 -23.40 2.19 8.45
C GLU A 141 -23.74 1.20 9.56
N CYS A 142 -23.23 1.42 10.78
CA CYS A 142 -23.59 0.65 11.96
C CYS A 142 -25.09 0.69 12.21
N LEU A 143 -25.68 1.89 12.20
CA LEU A 143 -27.13 2.08 12.35
C LEU A 143 -27.89 1.32 11.26
N SER A 144 -27.51 1.46 9.99
CA SER A 144 -28.14 0.75 8.87
C SER A 144 -28.08 -0.78 9.03
N ARG A 145 -26.92 -1.32 9.43
CA ARG A 145 -26.72 -2.75 9.66
C ARG A 145 -27.55 -3.27 10.84
N ILE A 146 -27.61 -2.51 11.94
CA ILE A 146 -28.43 -2.82 13.10
C ILE A 146 -29.91 -2.78 12.73
N CYS A 147 -30.37 -1.73 12.05
CA CYS A 147 -31.75 -1.64 11.58
C CYS A 147 -32.12 -2.84 10.71
N LYS A 148 -31.26 -3.22 9.76
CA LYS A 148 -31.47 -4.38 8.89
C LYS A 148 -31.48 -5.71 9.66
N ALA A 149 -30.68 -5.85 10.70
CA ALA A 149 -30.69 -7.04 11.56
C ALA A 149 -31.92 -7.09 12.49
N MET A 150 -32.43 -5.92 12.88
CA MET A 150 -33.61 -5.74 13.75
C MET A 150 -34.92 -5.65 12.98
N GLU A 151 -34.92 -5.63 11.64
CA GLU A 151 -36.11 -5.79 10.80
C GLU A 151 -36.76 -7.14 11.10
N LEU A 152 -37.54 -7.17 12.18
CA LEU A 152 -38.44 -8.25 12.53
C LEU A 152 -39.49 -8.32 11.42
N PRO A 153 -39.96 -9.51 11.03
CA PRO A 153 -40.94 -9.71 9.96
C PRO A 153 -42.29 -8.95 10.13
N ASN A 154 -42.50 -8.27 11.26
CA ASN A 154 -43.75 -7.61 11.62
C ASN A 154 -43.69 -6.06 11.63
N GLY A 155 -42.71 -5.43 10.98
CA GLY A 155 -42.81 -4.01 10.59
C GLY A 155 -42.63 -2.96 11.70
N GLY A 156 -41.97 -3.30 12.81
CA GLY A 156 -41.52 -2.30 13.79
C GLY A 156 -40.32 -1.53 13.25
N GLY A 157 -40.39 -0.21 13.19
CA GLY A 157 -39.30 0.63 12.68
C GLY A 157 -38.09 0.65 13.61
N CYS A 158 -36.91 0.87 13.02
CA CYS A 158 -35.65 1.06 13.75
C CYS A 158 -35.67 2.16 14.85
N PRO A 159 -36.41 3.28 14.76
CA PRO A 159 -36.36 4.32 15.81
C PRO A 159 -37.00 3.93 17.15
N ASP A 160 -37.70 2.81 17.26
CA ASP A 160 -38.41 2.41 18.49
C ASP A 160 -37.54 1.59 19.47
N TYR A 161 -36.30 1.25 19.09
CA TYR A 161 -35.39 0.45 19.91
C TYR A 161 -34.22 1.29 20.43
N PHE A 162 -34.06 1.35 21.76
CA PHE A 162 -32.89 1.93 22.43
C PHE A 162 -31.68 1.00 22.30
N ALA A 163 -31.09 0.91 21.12
CA ALA A 163 -29.86 0.17 20.88
C ALA A 163 -28.65 1.10 20.97
N THR A 164 -27.60 0.69 21.68
CA THR A 164 -26.29 1.35 21.62
C THR A 164 -25.59 0.92 20.34
N PHE A 165 -25.23 1.89 19.50
CA PHE A 165 -24.48 1.73 18.24
C PHE A 165 -23.15 2.52 18.30
N TYR A 166 -22.60 2.62 19.51
CA TYR A 166 -21.34 3.30 19.78
C TYR A 166 -20.37 2.27 20.35
N ASP A 167 -19.76 1.49 19.47
CA ASP A 167 -18.65 0.58 19.79
C ASP A 167 -17.60 0.63 18.67
N ASP A 168 -16.37 0.25 18.99
CA ASP A 168 -15.23 0.18 18.07
C ASP A 168 -15.40 -1.01 17.11
N GLY A 169 -16.44 -0.95 16.28
CA GLY A 169 -16.83 -2.02 15.37
C GLY A 169 -18.32 -2.11 15.08
N CYS A 170 -19.20 -1.47 15.87
CA CYS A 170 -20.64 -1.28 15.62
C CYS A 170 -21.30 -0.29 16.59
#